data_AF-A0A0W1FRJ2-F1
#
_entry.id   AF-A0A0W1FRJ2-F1
#
_cell.length_a   1.000
_cell.length_b   1.000
_cell.length_c   1.000
_cell.angle_alpha   90.00
_cell.angle_beta   90.00
_cell.angle_gamma   90.00
#
_symmetry.space_group_name_H-M   'P 1'
#
loop_
_entity.id
_entity.type
_entity.pdbx_description
1 polymer ?
#
loop_
_entity_poly.entity_id
_entity_poly.type
_entity_poly.pdbx_seq_one_letter_code
_entity_poly.pdbx_strand_id
1 'polypeptide(L)'
;MSSDLDRAIDVNGRAALRNYSFAFFFVVVATISSVASSILAFLKFDSILVGAIALVPALCTIVLNQLKFQERANWFYRKRDQLYAIANELHFELPDPPQSPHIAELSRRWSALNIAMSENWEKQLSLGVIPPKDPGKSTPS
;
A
#
# COMPACT_ATOMS: atom_id res chain seq x y z
N MET A 1 -12.62 -19.84 10.43
CA MET A 1 -11.15 -19.77 10.29
C MET A 1 -10.71 -19.81 8.83
N SER A 2 -10.92 -20.89 8.06
CA SER A 2 -10.59 -20.90 6.62
C SER A 2 -11.35 -19.82 5.84
N SER A 3 -12.67 -19.73 6.02
CA SER A 3 -13.50 -18.68 5.38
C SER A 3 -13.09 -17.24 5.75
N ASP A 4 -12.55 -17.01 6.96
CA ASP A 4 -12.11 -15.68 7.39
C ASP A 4 -10.77 -15.31 6.76
N LEU A 5 -9.91 -16.30 6.57
CA LEU A 5 -8.61 -16.18 5.90
C LEU A 5 -8.79 -15.86 4.42
N ASP A 6 -9.66 -16.59 3.72
CA ASP A 6 -9.97 -16.34 2.31
C ASP A 6 -10.55 -14.94 2.11
N ARG A 7 -11.50 -14.55 2.98
CA ARG A 7 -12.06 -13.19 2.96
C ARG A 7 -11.00 -12.13 3.19
N ALA A 8 -10.07 -12.34 4.12
CA ALA A 8 -8.98 -11.41 4.38
C ALA A 8 -8.06 -11.28 3.16
N ILE A 9 -7.71 -12.38 2.50
CA ILE A 9 -6.92 -12.40 1.27
C ILE A 9 -7.61 -11.55 0.18
N ASP A 10 -8.90 -11.77 -0.07
CA ASP A 10 -9.66 -11.04 -1.10
C ASP A 10 -9.78 -9.55 -0.82
N VAL A 11 -10.02 -9.18 0.43
CA VAL A 11 -10.14 -7.76 0.83
C VAL A 11 -8.80 -7.05 0.63
N ASN A 12 -7.68 -7.67 1.05
CA ASN A 12 -6.36 -7.10 0.86
C ASN A 12 -5.98 -7.04 -0.63
N GLY A 13 -6.32 -8.06 -1.43
CA GLY A 13 -6.11 -8.04 -2.89
C GLY A 13 -6.84 -6.90 -3.59
N ARG A 14 -8.13 -6.70 -3.29
CA ARG A 14 -8.91 -5.58 -3.85
C ARG A 14 -8.37 -4.21 -3.41
N ALA A 15 -7.95 -4.09 -2.16
CA ALA A 15 -7.35 -2.86 -1.66
C ALA A 15 -6.00 -2.56 -2.35
N ALA A 16 -5.17 -3.59 -2.59
CA ALA A 16 -3.92 -3.45 -3.34
C ALA A 16 -4.17 -2.94 -4.76
N LEU A 17 -5.10 -3.57 -5.48
CA LEU A 17 -5.46 -3.20 -6.85
C LEU A 17 -5.96 -1.75 -6.92
N ARG A 18 -6.85 -1.33 -6.01
CA ARG A 18 -7.36 0.05 -6.00
C ARG A 18 -6.24 1.06 -5.83
N ASN A 19 -5.35 0.87 -4.85
CA ASN A 19 -4.25 1.78 -4.61
C ASN A 19 -3.26 1.81 -5.79
N TYR A 20 -2.97 0.66 -6.38
CA TYR A 20 -2.11 0.57 -7.57
C TYR A 20 -2.74 1.27 -8.77
N SER A 21 -4.05 1.08 -9.02
CA SER A 21 -4.76 1.77 -10.10
C SER A 21 -4.77 3.28 -9.92
N PHE A 22 -4.91 3.79 -8.69
CA PHE A 22 -4.77 5.22 -8.43
C PHE A 22 -3.36 5.71 -8.72
N ALA A 23 -2.33 5.00 -8.24
CA ALA A 23 -0.95 5.37 -8.52
C ALA A 23 -0.68 5.44 -10.03
N PHE A 24 -1.10 4.39 -10.77
CA PHE A 24 -0.96 4.31 -12.21
C PHE A 24 -1.73 5.42 -12.94
N PHE A 25 -2.96 5.71 -12.51
CA PHE A 25 -3.77 6.80 -13.07
C PHE A 25 -3.05 8.15 -13.00
N PHE A 26 -2.50 8.51 -11.84
CA PHE A 26 -1.76 9.77 -11.70
C PHE A 26 -0.49 9.82 -12.56
N VAL A 27 0.23 8.71 -12.68
CA VAL A 27 1.41 8.61 -13.56
C VAL A 27 1.02 8.80 -15.03
N VAL A 28 -0.07 8.18 -15.48
CA VAL A 28 -0.57 8.33 -16.85
C VAL A 28 -1.00 9.77 -17.11
N VAL A 29 -1.77 10.39 -16.20
CA VAL A 29 -2.20 11.78 -16.34
C VAL A 29 -1.01 12.74 -16.36
N ALA A 30 -0.02 12.54 -15.49
CA ALA A 30 1.21 13.34 -15.48
C ALA A 30 2.00 13.19 -16.80
N THR A 31 2.09 11.98 -17.34
CA THR A 31 2.80 11.72 -18.59
C THR A 31 2.10 12.37 -19.78
N ILE A 32 0.78 12.17 -19.90
CA ILE A 32 -0.02 12.75 -21.00
C ILE A 32 0.01 14.28 -20.94
N SER A 33 -0.13 14.87 -19.76
CA SER A 33 -0.08 16.33 -19.62
C SER A 33 1.29 16.92 -19.99
N SER A 34 2.39 16.25 -19.63
CA SER A 34 3.73 16.68 -20.03
C SER A 34 3.95 16.62 -21.55
N VAL A 35 3.47 15.58 -22.21
CA VAL A 35 3.53 15.46 -23.67
C VAL A 35 2.61 16.50 -24.33
N ALA A 36 1.39 16.66 -23.83
CA ALA A 36 0.41 17.60 -24.36
C ALA A 36 0.87 19.05 -24.25
N SER A 37 1.45 19.46 -23.11
CA SER A 37 1.98 20.82 -22.96
C SER A 37 3.10 21.10 -23.95
N SER A 38 3.97 20.12 -24.21
CA SER A 38 5.05 20.24 -25.20
C SER A 38 4.51 20.41 -26.62
N ILE A 39 3.48 19.64 -27.00
CA ILE A 39 2.82 19.75 -28.32
C ILE A 39 2.12 21.11 -28.46
N LEU A 40 1.38 21.54 -27.44
CA LEU A 40 0.67 22.82 -27.46
C LEU A 40 1.63 24.01 -27.53
N ALA A 41 2.76 23.95 -26.81
CA ALA A 41 3.82 24.94 -26.91
C ALA A 41 4.38 25.02 -28.33
N PHE A 42 4.61 23.87 -28.98
CA PHE A 42 5.10 23.80 -30.36
C PHE A 42 4.10 24.40 -31.36
N LEU A 43 2.81 24.15 -31.17
CA LEU A 43 1.73 24.71 -31.98
C LEU A 43 1.42 26.19 -31.68
N LYS A 44 2.19 26.83 -30.79
CA LYS A 44 2.02 28.24 -30.38
C LYS A 44 0.60 28.56 -29.87
N PHE A 45 0.00 27.62 -29.14
CA PHE A 45 -1.23 27.90 -28.40
C PHE A 45 -1.01 28.95 -27.32
N ASP A 46 -2.13 29.45 -26.76
CA ASP A 46 -2.12 30.40 -25.65
C ASP A 46 -1.19 29.93 -24.52
N SER A 47 -0.27 30.80 -24.13
CA SER A 47 0.76 30.53 -23.12
C SER A 47 0.17 30.22 -21.74
N ILE A 48 -1.01 30.76 -21.42
CA ILE A 48 -1.74 30.47 -20.18
C ILE A 48 -2.21 29.02 -20.18
N LEU A 49 -2.77 28.52 -21.30
CA LEU A 49 -3.21 27.13 -21.42
C LEU A 49 -2.04 26.14 -21.34
N VAL A 50 -0.94 26.45 -22.04
CA VAL A 50 0.28 25.64 -22.00
C VAL A 50 0.84 25.58 -20.58
N GLY A 51 0.92 26.72 -19.91
CA GLY A 51 1.39 26.82 -18.52
C GLY A 51 0.50 26.03 -17.55
N ALA A 52 -0.82 26.14 -17.68
CA ALA A 52 -1.77 25.40 -16.84
C ALA A 52 -1.60 23.87 -16.97
N ILE A 53 -1.46 23.37 -18.20
CA ILE A 53 -1.26 21.93 -18.46
C ILE A 53 0.10 21.47 -17.95
N ALA A 54 1.14 22.30 -18.09
CA ALA A 54 2.48 22.00 -17.61
C ALA A 54 2.58 21.89 -16.07
N LEU A 55 1.61 22.43 -15.32
CA LEU A 55 1.54 22.31 -13.86
C LEU A 55 0.93 20.98 -13.38
N VAL A 56 0.12 20.31 -14.22
CA VAL A 56 -0.56 19.06 -13.86
C VAL A 56 0.41 17.96 -13.38
N PRO A 57 1.55 17.69 -14.06
CA PRO A 57 2.50 16.67 -13.59
C PRO A 57 3.04 16.95 -12.18
N ALA A 58 3.30 18.21 -11.85
CA ALA A 58 3.81 18.60 -10.54
C ALA A 58 2.76 18.36 -9.44
N LEU A 59 1.50 18.73 -9.69
CA LEU A 59 0.39 18.48 -8.77
C LEU A 59 0.17 16.98 -8.56
N CYS A 60 0.19 16.18 -9.64
CA CYS A 60 0.08 14.71 -9.53
C CYS A 60 1.21 14.12 -8.70
N THR A 61 2.45 14.60 -8.87
CA THR A 61 3.62 14.13 -8.10
C THR A 61 3.47 14.43 -6.61
N ILE A 62 3.00 15.64 -6.25
CA ILE A 62 2.74 15.99 -4.85
C ILE A 62 1.69 15.06 -4.24
N VAL A 63 0.58 14.82 -4.95
CA VAL A 63 -0.49 13.93 -4.47
C VAL A 63 -0.01 12.49 -4.31
N LEU A 64 0.76 11.97 -5.27
CA LEU A 64 1.34 10.63 -5.23
C LEU A 64 2.25 10.45 -4.00
N ASN A 65 3.15 11.42 -3.76
CA ASN A 65 4.10 11.37 -2.65
C ASN A 65 3.43 11.48 -1.29
N GLN A 66 2.36 12.28 -1.18
CA GLN A 66 1.65 12.46 0.09
C GLN A 66 0.76 11.26 0.43
N LEU A 67 0.07 10.70 -0.56
CA LEU A 67 -0.89 9.61 -0.32
C LEU A 67 -0.24 8.22 -0.32
N LYS A 68 1.01 8.11 -0.80
CA LYS A 68 1.82 6.88 -0.77
C LYS A 68 1.08 5.66 -1.35
N PHE A 69 0.33 5.89 -2.45
CA PHE A 69 -0.57 4.88 -3.01
C PHE A 69 0.18 3.61 -3.43
N GLN A 70 1.37 3.77 -4.01
CA GLN A 70 2.20 2.64 -4.44
C GLN A 70 2.69 1.83 -3.22
N GLU A 71 3.18 2.49 -2.18
CA GLU A 71 3.67 1.85 -0.97
C GLU A 71 2.53 1.14 -0.22
N ARG A 72 1.34 1.74 -0.20
CA ARG A 72 0.12 1.11 0.34
C ARG A 72 -0.28 -0.12 -0.46
N ALA A 73 -0.25 -0.05 -1.79
CA ALA A 73 -0.53 -1.21 -2.63
C ALA A 73 0.45 -2.35 -2.34
N ASN A 74 1.75 -2.04 -2.25
CA ASN A 74 2.79 -3.02 -1.91
C ASN A 74 2.59 -3.63 -0.52
N TRP A 75 2.15 -2.84 0.47
CA TRP A 75 1.81 -3.35 1.79
C TRP A 75 0.66 -4.36 1.75
N PHE A 76 -0.40 -4.07 1.00
CA PHE A 76 -1.54 -4.97 0.85
C PHE A 76 -1.15 -6.27 0.14
N TYR A 77 -0.32 -6.20 -0.91
CA TYR A 77 0.21 -7.39 -1.58
C TYR A 77 1.05 -8.25 -0.63
N ARG A 78 2.01 -7.63 0.09
CA ARG A 78 2.83 -8.34 1.09
C ARG A 78 1.98 -9.03 2.15
N LYS A 79 0.95 -8.34 2.67
CA LYS A 79 0.03 -8.93 3.66
C LYS A 79 -0.72 -10.12 3.07
N ARG A 80 -1.25 -9.96 1.86
CA ARG A 80 -1.99 -11.02 1.15
C ARG A 80 -1.11 -12.25 0.91
N ASP A 81 0.12 -12.07 0.45
CA ASP A 81 1.01 -13.19 0.14
C ASP A 81 1.41 -13.96 1.41
N GLN A 82 1.61 -13.25 2.54
CA GLN A 82 1.84 -13.89 3.84
C GLN A 82 0.61 -14.62 4.38
N LEU A 83 -0.60 -14.09 4.14
CA LEU A 83 -1.85 -14.78 4.46
C LEU A 83 -2.04 -16.03 3.60
N TYR A 84 -1.69 -15.99 2.31
CA TYR A 84 -1.69 -17.16 1.43
C TYR A 84 -0.75 -18.26 1.92
N ALA A 85 0.44 -17.90 2.42
CA ALA A 85 1.35 -18.88 2.99
C ALA A 85 0.73 -19.62 4.20
N ILE A 86 0.07 -18.88 5.10
CA ILE A 86 -0.66 -19.45 6.24
C ILE A 86 -1.82 -20.34 5.77
N ALA A 87 -2.54 -19.93 4.71
CA ALA A 87 -3.62 -20.70 4.14
C ALA A 87 -3.11 -22.03 3.55
N ASN A 88 -2.00 -21.99 2.82
CA ASN A 88 -1.40 -23.19 2.25
C ASN A 88 -0.93 -24.17 3.34
N GLU A 89 -0.31 -23.66 4.41
CA GLU A 89 0.06 -24.48 5.57
C GLU A 89 -1.18 -25.16 6.18
N LEU A 90 -2.27 -24.40 6.37
CA LEU A 90 -3.54 -24.91 6.89
C LEU A 90 -4.17 -26.01 6.01
N HIS A 91 -4.12 -25.85 4.69
CA HIS A 91 -4.82 -26.72 3.74
C HIS A 91 -4.01 -27.93 3.29
N PHE A 92 -2.68 -27.83 3.25
CA PHE A 92 -1.83 -28.85 2.63
C PHE A 92 -0.78 -29.45 3.56
N GLU A 93 -0.40 -28.76 4.65
CA GLU A 93 0.74 -29.18 5.49
C GLU A 93 0.31 -29.73 6.86
N LEU A 94 -0.92 -29.48 7.31
CA LEU A 94 -1.39 -30.04 8.58
C LEU A 94 -1.66 -31.55 8.46
N PRO A 95 -1.19 -32.35 9.44
CA PRO A 95 -1.55 -33.77 9.52
C PRO A 95 -3.06 -33.93 9.74
N ASP A 96 -3.67 -34.92 9.09
CA ASP A 96 -5.08 -35.30 9.29
C ASP A 96 -5.16 -36.48 10.28
N PRO A 97 -5.78 -36.35 11.47
CA PRO A 97 -6.51 -35.18 11.98
C PRO A 97 -5.61 -34.09 12.58
N PRO A 98 -6.03 -32.81 12.49
CA PRO A 98 -5.21 -31.69 12.92
C PRO A 98 -5.01 -31.70 14.44
N GLN A 99 -3.75 -31.68 14.86
CA GLN A 99 -3.40 -31.66 16.27
C GLN A 99 -3.58 -30.24 16.85
N SER A 100 -4.25 -30.14 18.01
CA SER A 100 -4.43 -28.90 18.79
C SER A 100 -3.19 -27.98 18.87
N PRO A 101 -1.96 -28.46 19.14
CA PRO A 101 -0.77 -27.60 19.17
C PRO A 101 -0.45 -26.92 17.83
N HIS A 102 -0.72 -27.56 16.68
CA HIS A 102 -0.45 -26.97 15.37
C HIS A 102 -1.41 -25.84 15.04
N ILE A 103 -2.68 -25.98 15.45
CA ILE A 103 -3.69 -24.92 15.29
C ILE A 103 -3.34 -23.70 16.17
N ALA A 104 -2.87 -23.93 17.39
CA ALA A 104 -2.44 -22.86 18.30
C ALA A 104 -1.24 -22.09 17.75
N GLU A 105 -0.27 -22.78 17.15
CA GLU A 105 0.89 -22.16 16.51
C GLU A 105 0.48 -21.31 15.29
N LEU A 106 -0.42 -21.82 14.45
CA LEU A 106 -0.93 -21.08 13.30
C LEU A 106 -1.68 -19.80 13.72
N SER A 107 -2.46 -19.88 14.81
CA SER A 107 -3.15 -18.72 15.40
C SER A 107 -2.16 -17.67 15.93
N ARG A 108 -1.05 -18.10 16.54
CA ARG A 108 0.04 -17.21 16.99
C ARG A 108 0.70 -16.51 15.81
N ARG A 109 1.02 -17.24 14.74
CA ARG A 109 1.61 -16.68 13.52
C ARG A 109 0.71 -15.64 12.86
N TRP A 110 -0.58 -15.94 12.74
CA TRP A 110 -1.58 -15.00 12.25
C TRP A 110 -1.62 -13.70 13.08
N SER A 111 -1.62 -13.83 14.40
CA SER A 111 -1.68 -12.68 15.31
C SER A 111 -0.40 -11.84 15.22
N ALA A 112 0.77 -12.48 15.23
CA ALA A 112 2.06 -11.82 15.05
C ALA A 112 2.15 -11.08 13.71
N LEU A 113 1.68 -11.71 12.63
CA LEU A 113 1.58 -11.09 11.30
C LEU A 113 0.73 -9.82 11.32
N ASN A 114 -0.45 -9.86 11.94
CA ASN A 114 -1.30 -8.67 12.01
C ASN A 114 -0.67 -7.54 12.80
N ILE A 115 -0.01 -7.83 13.93
CA ILE A 115 0.69 -6.83 14.73
C ILE A 115 1.82 -6.21 13.91
N ALA A 116 2.69 -7.03 13.31
CA ALA A 116 3.83 -6.57 12.51
C ALA A 116 3.38 -5.70 11.33
N MET A 117 2.32 -6.11 10.62
CA MET A 117 1.80 -5.35 9.50
C MET A 117 1.12 -4.05 9.94
N SER A 118 0.40 -4.06 11.07
CA SER A 118 -0.20 -2.86 11.67
C SER A 118 0.87 -1.84 12.06
N GLU A 119 1.96 -2.28 12.70
CA GLU A 119 3.09 -1.39 13.00
C GLU A 119 3.75 -0.83 11.74
N ASN A 120 3.91 -1.66 10.71
CA ASN A 120 4.48 -1.20 9.44
C ASN A 120 3.59 -0.15 8.78
N TRP A 121 2.27 -0.31 8.86
CA TRP A 121 1.30 0.68 8.39
C TRP A 121 1.47 2.00 9.13
N GLU A 122 1.46 1.99 10.46
CA GLU A 122 1.58 3.20 11.28
C GLU A 122 2.90 3.94 11.04
N LYS A 123 4.02 3.22 10.95
CA LYS A 123 5.35 3.81 10.78
C LYS A 123 5.58 4.40 9.39
N GLN A 124 5.05 3.76 8.34
CA GLN A 124 5.45 4.08 6.96
C GLN A 124 4.33 4.68 6.12
N LEU A 125 3.06 4.36 6.41
CA LEU A 125 1.93 4.57 5.50
C LEU A 125 0.80 5.40 6.09
N SER A 126 0.79 5.61 7.41
CA SER A 126 -0.10 6.59 8.04
C SER A 126 0.18 7.97 7.42
N LEU A 127 -0.88 8.75 7.19
CA LEU A 127 -0.76 10.10 6.61
C LEU A 127 -0.19 11.12 7.60
N GLY A 128 0.25 10.69 8.78
CA GLY A 128 0.93 11.50 9.78
C GLY A 128 0.24 12.83 10.13
N VAL A 129 -0.57 12.82 11.19
CA VAL A 129 -0.29 13.80 12.25
C VAL A 129 0.96 13.27 12.93
N ILE A 130 2.05 14.05 12.93
CA ILE A 130 3.30 13.71 13.62
C ILE A 130 2.94 13.42 15.09
N PRO A 131 3.11 12.18 15.61
CA PRO A 131 2.94 11.98 17.04
C PRO A 131 3.99 12.86 17.74
N PRO A 132 3.61 13.64 18.77
CA PRO A 132 4.56 14.52 19.46
C PRO A 132 5.77 13.70 19.87
N LYS A 133 6.95 14.19 19.50
CA LYS A 133 8.24 13.61 19.87
C LYS A 133 8.27 13.54 21.39
N ASP A 134 8.13 12.34 21.95
CA ASP A 134 8.21 12.12 23.39
C ASP A 134 9.61 12.52 23.86
N PRO A 135 9.77 13.61 24.65
CA PRO A 135 11.09 14.06 25.09
C PRO A 135 11.71 13.14 26.16
N GLY A 136 11.05 12.04 26.55
CA GLY A 136 11.40 11.23 27.72
C GLY A 136 12.37 10.06 27.52
N LYS A 137 12.89 9.78 26.31
CA LYS A 137 13.93 8.75 26.13
C LYS A 137 15.30 9.38 25.88
N SER A 138 15.87 9.96 26.93
CA SER A 138 17.32 10.10 27.05
C SER A 138 17.95 8.70 27.10
N THR A 139 18.89 8.49 26.19
CA THR A 139 19.86 7.38 26.21
C THR A 139 20.52 7.29 27.59
N PRO A 140 20.54 6.11 28.25
CA PRO A 140 21.50 5.89 29.33
C PRO A 140 22.90 5.78 28.69
N SER A 141 23.76 6.72 29.04
CA SER A 141 25.21 6.65 28.82
C SER A 141 25.84 5.55 29.69
#